data_AF-E2ZDV9-F1
#
_entry.id   AF-E2ZDV9-F1
#
_cell.length_a   1.000
_cell.length_b   1.000
_cell.length_c   1.000
_cell.angle_alpha   90.00
_cell.angle_beta   90.00
_cell.angle_gamma   90.00
#
_symmetry.space_group_name_H-M   'P 1'
#
loop_
_entity.id
_entity.type
_entity.pdbx_description
1 polymer ?
#
loop_
_entity_poly.entity_id
_entity_poly.type
_entity_poly.pdbx_seq_one_letter_code
_entity_poly.pdbx_strand_id
1 'polypeptide(L)' 'MATKSFLKNITIKNKRECNNLVKALENAANKHQPKITFSKSYSVATREDVRKMFAK' A
#
# COMPACT_ATOMS: atom_id res chain seq x y z
N MET A 1 12.49 2.87 -10.11
CA MET A 1 12.15 1.46 -10.36
C MET A 1 11.62 0.82 -9.06
N ALA A 2 10.49 1.31 -8.56
CA ALA A 2 9.94 0.87 -7.28
C ALA A 2 8.95 -0.30 -7.41
N THR A 3 8.33 -0.47 -8.59
CA THR A 3 7.29 -1.50 -8.81
C THR A 3 7.84 -2.90 -9.05
N LYS A 4 9.05 -3.04 -9.62
CA LYS A 4 9.67 -4.36 -9.86
C LYS A 4 10.40 -4.94 -8.65
N SER A 5 10.68 -4.15 -7.61
CA SER A 5 11.38 -4.63 -6.40
C SER A 5 10.46 -5.34 -5.41
N PHE A 6 9.16 -5.03 -5.39
CA PHE A 6 8.18 -5.70 -4.52
C PHE A 6 7.99 -7.19 -4.85
N LEU A 7 8.19 -7.57 -6.11
CA LEU A 7 8.03 -8.95 -6.59
C LEU A 7 9.32 -9.79 -6.49
N LYS A 8 10.43 -9.21 -6.03
CA LYS A 8 11.68 -9.96 -5.85
C LYS A 8 11.63 -10.68 -4.50
N ASN A 9 12.09 -11.93 -4.48
CA ASN A 9 12.32 -12.63 -3.21
C ASN A 9 13.41 -11.89 -2.42
N ILE A 10 13.04 -11.38 -1.25
CA ILE A 10 13.95 -10.73 -0.31
C ILE A 10 14.30 -11.75 0.78
N THR A 11 15.53 -12.26 0.74
CA THR A 11 16.03 -13.17 1.79
C THR A 11 16.74 -12.36 2.87
N ILE A 12 16.13 -12.26 4.05
CA ILE A 12 16.72 -11.57 5.21
C ILE A 12 17.52 -12.59 6.02
N LYS A 13 18.84 -12.42 6.07
CA LYS A 13 19.74 -13.33 6.82
C LYS A 13 19.88 -12.95 8.29
N ASN A 14 19.64 -11.67 8.63
CA ASN A 14 19.81 -11.15 9.98
C ASN A 14 18.50 -11.26 10.78
N LYS A 15 18.54 -11.94 11.93
CA LYS A 15 17.40 -12.10 12.83
C LYS A 15 16.79 -10.77 13.27
N ARG A 16 17.63 -9.75 13.54
CA ARG A 16 17.17 -8.42 13.98
C ARG A 16 16.32 -7.74 12.90
N GLU A 17 16.79 -7.79 11.66
CA GLU A 17 16.11 -7.17 10.52
C GLU A 17 14.80 -7.88 10.20
N CYS A 18 14.78 -9.22 10.31
CA CYS A 18 13.56 -10.01 10.14
C CYS A 18 12.50 -9.60 11.17
N ASN A 19 12.87 -9.53 12.45
CA ASN A 19 11.96 -9.11 13.51
C ASN A 19 11.44 -7.68 13.30
N ASN A 20 12.30 -6.77 12.82
CA ASN A 20 11.88 -5.41 12.51
C ASN A 20 10.88 -5.37 11.35
N LEU A 21 11.10 -6.16 10.29
CA LEU A 21 10.17 -6.26 9.17
C LEU A 21 8.82 -6.80 9.63
N VAL A 22 8.80 -7.91 10.37
CA VAL A 22 7.56 -8.51 10.90
C VAL A 22 6.79 -7.50 11.72
N LYS A 23 7.45 -6.83 12.69
CA LYS A 23 6.81 -5.78 13.50
C LYS A 23 6.26 -4.63 12.65
N ALA A 24 6.99 -4.21 11.62
CA ALA A 24 6.52 -3.13 10.73
C ALA A 24 5.26 -3.56 9.95
N LEU A 25 5.22 -4.79 9.46
CA LEU A 25 4.07 -5.35 8.76
C LEU A 25 2.85 -5.49 9.68
N GLU A 26 3.03 -6.03 10.88
CA GLU A 26 1.97 -6.15 11.89
C GLU A 26 1.40 -4.79 12.28
N ASN A 27 2.27 -3.80 12.50
CA ASN A 27 1.84 -2.44 12.80
C ASN A 27 1.11 -1.79 11.64
N ALA A 28 1.54 -2.04 10.40
CA ALA A 28 0.88 -1.50 9.21
C ALA A 28 -0.51 -2.13 8.99
N ALA A 29 -0.64 -3.44 9.21
CA ALA A 29 -1.91 -4.15 9.11
C ALA A 29 -2.95 -3.64 10.13
N ASN A 30 -2.50 -3.33 11.35
CA ASN A 30 -3.34 -2.79 12.42
C ASN A 30 -3.48 -1.26 12.38
N LYS A 31 -2.81 -0.58 11.43
CA LYS A 31 -2.88 0.88 11.32
C LYS A 31 -4.22 1.28 10.75
N HIS A 32 -5.12 1.75 11.61
CA HIS A 32 -6.36 2.37 11.19
C HIS A 32 -6.03 3.54 10.25
N GLN A 33 -6.46 3.45 8.98
CA GLN A 33 -6.30 4.56 8.06
C GLN A 33 -7.02 5.77 8.65
N PRO A 34 -6.37 6.94 8.78
CA PRO A 34 -7.09 8.14 9.15
C PRO A 34 -8.17 8.38 8.10
N LYS A 35 -9.42 8.58 8.53
CA LYS A 35 -10.48 9.04 7.62
C LYS A 35 -10.03 10.40 7.10
N ILE A 36 -9.58 10.44 5.85
CA ILE A 36 -9.17 11.67 5.20
C ILE A 36 -10.45 12.44 4.89
N THR A 37 -10.76 13.47 5.68
CA THR A 37 -11.85 14.39 5.39
C THR A 37 -11.37 15.35 4.30
N PHE A 38 -11.84 15.15 3.07
CA PHE A 38 -11.50 16.01 1.96
C PHE A 38 -12.10 17.41 2.18
N SER A 39 -11.25 18.43 2.29
CA SER A 39 -11.65 19.82 2.59
C SER A 39 -11.95 20.67 1.33
N LYS A 40 -11.73 20.13 0.13
CA LYS A 40 -11.97 20.80 -1.16
C LYS A 40 -12.84 19.91 -2.04
N SER A 41 -13.54 20.49 -3.02
CA SER A 41 -14.28 19.72 -4.02
C SER A 41 -13.38 18.64 -4.63
N TYR A 42 -13.72 17.39 -4.36
CA TYR A 42 -12.98 16.21 -4.80
C TYR A 42 -13.91 15.36 -5.65
N SER A 43 -13.37 14.83 -6.74
CA SER A 43 -14.07 13.82 -7.55
C SER A 43 -13.49 12.47 -7.17
N VAL A 44 -14.32 11.59 -6.62
CA VAL A 44 -13.92 10.21 -6.33
C VAL A 44 -14.17 9.40 -7.60
N ALA A 45 -13.11 8.87 -8.19
CA ALA A 45 -13.24 7.84 -9.21
C ALA A 45 -13.28 6.48 -8.50
N THR A 46 -14.44 5.83 -8.53
CA THR A 46 -14.58 4.47 -8.03
C THR A 46 -13.90 3.48 -8.98
N ARG A 47 -13.73 2.23 -8.53
CA ARG A 47 -13.13 1.17 -9.36
C ARG A 47 -13.87 0.97 -10.69
N GLU A 48 -15.17 1.23 -10.69
CA GLU A 48 -16.05 1.16 -11.87
C GLU A 48 -15.81 2.33 -12.81
N ASP A 49 -15.59 3.55 -12.26
CA ASP A 49 -15.30 4.75 -13.05
C ASP A 49 -13.93 4.65 -13.72
N VAL A 50 -12.92 4.18 -12.99
CA VAL A 50 -11.58 3.93 -13.55
C VAL A 50 -11.66 2.87 -14.66
N ARG A 51 -12.47 1.83 -14.48
CA ARG A 51 -12.71 0.84 -15.53
C ARG A 51 -13.35 1.45 -16.77
N LYS A 52 -14.32 2.35 -16.64
CA LYS A 52 -14.94 3.03 -17.80
C LYS A 52 -13.97 3.98 -18.51
N MET A 53 -13.14 4.71 -17.76
CA MET A 53 -12.18 5.67 -18.31
C MET A 53 -11.03 5.00 -19.08
N PHE A 54 -10.63 3.80 -18.68
CA PHE A 54 -9.48 3.09 -19.24
C PHE A 54 -9.84 1.75 -19.90
N ALA A 55 -11.12 1.42 -20.03
CA ALA A 55 -11.55 0.30 -20.86
C ALA A 55 -11.29 0.65 -22.33
N LYS A 56 -10.47 -0.18 -22.96
CA LYS A 56 -10.32 -0.24 -24.41
C LYS A 56 -11.38 -1.17 -24.98
#